data_AF-A0A943B6T2-F1
#
_entry.id   AF-A0A943B6T2-F1
#
_cell.length_a   1.000
_cell.length_b   1.000
_cell.length_c   1.000
_cell.angle_alpha   90.00
_cell.angle_beta   90.00
_cell.angle_gamma   90.00
#
_symmetry.space_group_name_H-M   'P 1'
#
loop_
_entity.id
_entity.type
_entity.pdbx_description
1 polymer ?
#
loop_
_entity_poly.entity_id
_entity_poly.type
_entity_poly.pdbx_seq_one_letter_code
_entity_poly.pdbx_strand_id
1 'polypeptide(L)' 'NNARCCMFMVTGKEKHQVLSRALNLLAEPELPAQFVRPRLGELLWIVDEGAARG' A
#
# COMPACT_ATOMS: atom_id res chain seq x y z
N ASN A 1 -8.60 -2.40 10.23
CA ASN A 1 -8.55 -1.04 10.83
C ASN A 1 -8.49 -1.00 12.36
N ASN A 2 -8.60 -2.13 13.08
CA ASN A 2 -8.45 -2.17 14.55
C ASN A 2 -7.07 -2.65 15.03
N ALA A 3 -6.14 -2.94 14.11
CA ALA A 3 -4.80 -3.38 14.47
C ALA A 3 -3.96 -2.20 14.99
N ARG A 4 -2.98 -2.50 15.86
CA ARG A 4 -1.96 -1.54 16.29
C ARG A 4 -0.92 -1.25 15.20
N CYS A 5 -0.70 -2.21 14.31
CA CYS A 5 0.18 -2.06 13.15
C CYS A 5 -0.32 -2.94 12.01
N CYS A 6 -0.37 -2.39 10.80
CA CYS A 6 -0.53 -3.12 9.54
C CYS A 6 0.67 -2.84 8.65
N MET A 7 1.21 -3.87 8.00
CA MET A 7 2.36 -3.74 7.12
C MET A 7 2.08 -4.41 5.78
N PHE A 8 2.34 -3.68 4.69
CA PHE A 8 2.40 -4.24 3.35
C PHE A 8 3.86 -4.32 2.92
N MET A 9 4.27 -5.50 2.46
CA MET A 9 5.57 -5.74 1.84
C MET A 9 5.36 -6.00 0.35
N VAL A 10 5.98 -5.20 -0.51
CA VAL A 10 5.78 -5.24 -1.96
C VAL A 10 7.13 -5.33 -2.65
N THR A 11 7.31 -6.38 -3.45
CA THR A 11 8.55 -6.66 -4.17
C THR A 11 8.27 -6.98 -5.62
N GLY A 12 9.19 -6.62 -6.52
CA GLY A 12 9.11 -6.94 -7.93
C GLY A 12 8.52 -5.83 -8.80
N LYS A 13 9.14 -5.61 -9.96
CA LYS A 13 8.76 -4.57 -10.92
C LYS A 13 7.32 -4.70 -11.40
N GLU A 14 6.83 -5.92 -11.55
CA GLU A 14 5.47 -6.22 -11.98
C GLU A 14 4.40 -5.71 -11.00
N LYS A 15 4.78 -5.36 -9.76
CA LYS A 15 3.86 -4.79 -8.76
C LYS A 15 3.74 -3.27 -8.84
N HIS A 16 4.59 -2.58 -9.62
CA HIS A 16 4.60 -1.12 -9.67
C HIS A 16 3.22 -0.54 -10.02
N GLN A 17 2.57 -1.03 -11.08
CA GLN A 17 1.29 -0.48 -11.53
C GLN A 17 0.19 -0.60 -10.46
N VAL A 18 0.09 -1.75 -9.78
CA VAL A 18 -0.91 -1.94 -8.72
C VAL A 18 -0.56 -1.16 -7.45
N LEU A 19 0.74 -1.03 -7.13
CA LEU A 19 1.22 -0.21 -6.01
C LEU A 19 0.91 1.27 -6.23
N SER A 20 1.18 1.81 -7.42
CA SER A 20 0.87 3.20 -7.78
C SER A 20 -0.62 3.51 -7.66
N ARG A 21 -1.50 2.56 -8.02
CA ARG A 21 -2.95 2.68 -7.76
C ARG A 21 -3.27 2.66 -6.27
N ALA A 22 -2.71 1.71 -5.53
CA ALA A 22 -2.95 1.56 -4.10
C ALA A 22 -2.50 2.77 -3.27
N LEU A 23 -1.44 3.46 -3.70
CA LEU A 23 -0.90 4.65 -3.03
C LEU A 23 -1.49 5.97 -3.55
N ASN A 24 -2.32 5.95 -4.60
CA ASN A 24 -2.96 7.15 -5.10
C ASN A 24 -4.09 7.60 -4.17
N LEU A 25 -3.79 8.60 -3.33
CA LEU A 25 -4.73 9.17 -2.37
C LEU A 25 -5.74 10.15 -2.99
N LEU A 26 -5.51 10.58 -4.24
CA LEU A 26 -6.38 11.50 -4.98
C LEU A 26 -7.48 10.77 -5.76
N ALA A 27 -7.30 9.48 -6.02
CA ALA A 27 -8.29 8.66 -6.73
C ALA A 27 -9.30 8.03 -5.77
N GLU A 28 -10.47 7.68 -6.29
CA GLU A 28 -11.45 6.90 -5.56
C GLU A 28 -10.88 5.50 -5.22
N PRO A 29 -11.03 5.01 -3.97
CA PRO A 29 -10.52 3.70 -3.58
C PRO A 29 -11.24 2.55 -4.27
N GLU A 30 -10.51 1.68 -4.95
CA GLU A 30 -11.02 0.48 -5.62
C GLU A 30 -10.38 -0.82 -5.09
N LEU A 31 -9.16 -0.73 -4.55
CA LEU A 31 -8.37 -1.87 -4.13
C LEU A 31 -8.52 -2.12 -2.62
N PRO A 32 -8.59 -3.38 -2.15
CA PRO A 32 -8.70 -3.71 -0.72
C PRO A 32 -7.63 -3.02 0.15
N ALA A 33 -6.40 -2.88 -0.37
CA ALA A 33 -5.30 -2.25 0.36
C ALA A 33 -5.55 -0.76 0.67
N GLN A 34 -6.32 -0.03 -0.15
CA GLN A 34 -6.66 1.39 0.07
C GLN A 34 -7.62 1.60 1.25
N PHE A 35 -8.38 0.55 1.62
CA PHE A 35 -9.30 0.55 2.74
C PHE A 35 -8.63 0.16 4.07
N VAL A 36 -7.39 -0.32 4.05
CA VAL A 36 -6.60 -0.60 5.26
C VAL A 36 -6.08 0.72 5.82
N ARG A 37 -6.76 1.23 6.85
CA ARG A 37 -6.45 2.46 7.57
C ARG A 37 -6.65 2.22 9.08
N PRO A 38 -5.63 1.70 9.79
CA PRO A 38 -5.69 1.54 11.24
C PRO A 38 -6.07 2.85 11.94
N ARG A 39 -7.15 2.85 12.76
CA ARG A 39 -7.65 4.09 13.37
C ARG A 39 -6.77 4.61 14.52
N LEU A 40 -6.15 3.69 15.27
CA LEU A 40 -5.29 3.95 16.44
C LEU A 40 -4.01 3.10 16.37
N GLY A 41 -3.42 3.07 15.18
CA GLY A 41 -2.25 2.26 14.87
C GLY A 41 -1.55 2.76 13.61
N GLU A 42 -0.49 2.07 13.23
CA GLU A 42 0.37 2.47 12.11
C GLU A 42 0.09 1.64 10.86
N LEU A 43 0.27 2.26 9.70
CA LEU A 43 0.30 1.59 8.40
C LEU A 43 1.68 1.79 7.77
N LEU A 44 2.39 0.69 7.56
CA LEU A 44 3.73 0.68 6.99
C LEU A 44 3.72 0.05 5.60
N TRP A 45 4.46 0.67 4.68
CA TRP A 45 4.73 0.13 3.35
C TRP A 45 6.24 -0.07 3.20
N ILE A 46 6.64 -1.33 3.01
CA ILE A 46 8.02 -1.69 2.70
C ILE A 46 8.05 -2.11 1.24
N VAL A 47 8.81 -1.39 0.44
CA VAL A 47 8.81 -1.52 -1.02
C VAL A 47 10.26 -1.68 -1.49
N ASP A 48 10.53 -2.69 -2.32
CA ASP A 48 11.82 -2.79 -2.99
C ASP A 48 11.98 -1.77 -4.13
N GLU A 49 13.19 -1.63 -4.67
CA GLU A 49 13.43 -0.65 -5.74
C GLU A 49 12.64 -0.96 -7.02
N GLY A 50 12.41 -2.25 -7.32
CA GLY A 50 11.69 -2.68 -8.51
C GLY A 50 10.23 -2.26 -8.47
N ALA A 51 9.52 -2.49 -7.37
CA ALA A 51 8.15 -2.06 -7.19
C ALA A 51 8.05 -0.53 -7.05
N ALA A 52 9.05 0.14 -6.47
CA ALA A 52 9.04 1.59 -6.28
C ALA A 52 9.24 2.38 -7.59
N ARG A 53 10.09 1.90 -8.50
CA ARG A 53 10.52 2.62 -9.71
C ARG A 53 10.09 1.98 -11.04
N GLY A 54 9.31 0.91 -10.97
CA GLY A 54 8.98 0.04 -12.09
C GLY A 54 8.19 0.66 -13.23
#